data_AF-A0A1C4FVJ3-F1
#
_entry.id   AF-A0A1C4FVJ3-F1
#
_cell.length_a   1.000
_cell.length_b   1.000
_cell.length_c   1.000
_cell.angle_alpha   90.00
_cell.angle_beta   90.00
_cell.angle_gamma   90.00
#
_symmetry.space_group_name_H-M   'P 1'
#
loop_
_entity.id
_entity.type
_entity.pdbx_description
1 polymer ?
#
loop_
_entity_poly.entity_id
_entity_poly.type
_entity_poly.pdbx_seq_one_letter_code
_entity_poly.pdbx_strand_id
1 'polypeptide(L)'
;MKNVVTLAALFACFLISFTGCSKKDAARSNFSDLLSVANLSDSLMVTPFGVLPKSKVHKIDQGYSLSYSDNRLQMVDAKTRKLSKDFGVQTPVKVDASISAAFSKKTGSAENVQRAVTSPGLGSGWITYAQNATTVPVRFFGTNFIVPNNPTTYHNQLLYLFEGLQDGITATSHIFQPVLQFGSNGRFGGNYWTIASWYASCQGCDA
;
A
#
# COMPACT_ATOMS: atom_id res chain seq x y z
N MET A 1 13.41 -91.16 16.84
CA MET A 1 14.05 -91.62 15.58
C MET A 1 15.13 -90.62 15.19
N LYS A 2 16.26 -91.10 14.65
CA LYS A 2 17.30 -90.44 13.81
C LYS A 2 17.45 -88.89 13.78
N ASN A 3 18.72 -88.45 13.84
CA ASN A 3 19.29 -87.15 13.37
C ASN A 3 19.06 -85.91 14.29
N VAL A 4 20.02 -85.02 14.62
CA VAL A 4 21.47 -84.84 14.33
C VAL A 4 21.83 -84.65 12.83
N VAL A 5 22.50 -83.61 12.31
CA VAL A 5 23.26 -82.43 12.81
C VAL A 5 22.72 -81.16 12.08
N THR A 6 23.27 -79.92 12.05
CA THR A 6 24.59 -79.34 12.39
C THR A 6 24.48 -77.86 12.88
N LEU A 7 25.60 -77.37 13.43
CA LEU A 7 25.98 -75.99 13.81
C LEU A 7 26.27 -75.06 12.60
N ALA A 8 25.91 -73.77 12.68
CA ALA A 8 26.68 -72.63 12.14
C ALA A 8 26.17 -71.29 12.71
N ALA A 9 27.06 -70.45 13.25
CA ALA A 9 26.71 -69.09 13.70
C ALA A 9 27.31 -68.04 12.74
N LEU A 10 26.59 -66.94 12.49
CA LEU A 10 27.07 -65.83 11.67
C LEU A 10 26.89 -64.51 12.43
N PHE A 11 27.95 -64.12 13.13
CA PHE A 11 28.08 -62.81 13.79
C PHE A 11 28.20 -61.72 12.71
N ALA A 12 27.14 -60.97 12.48
CA ALA A 12 27.19 -59.75 11.66
C ALA A 12 27.73 -58.59 12.51
N CYS A 13 29.06 -58.51 12.64
CA CYS A 13 29.73 -57.41 13.34
C CYS A 13 29.49 -56.06 12.63
N PHE A 14 28.54 -55.27 13.11
CA PHE A 14 28.39 -53.88 12.70
C PHE A 14 29.55 -53.05 13.26
N LEU A 15 30.54 -52.77 12.41
CA LEU A 15 31.70 -51.96 12.75
C LEU A 15 31.29 -50.52 13.09
N ILE A 16 31.59 -50.08 14.31
CA ILE A 16 31.41 -48.69 14.74
C ILE A 16 32.55 -47.85 14.15
N SER A 17 32.38 -47.43 12.90
CA SER A 17 33.32 -46.54 12.21
C SER A 17 33.22 -45.10 12.75
N PHE A 18 34.09 -44.75 13.70
CA PHE A 18 34.31 -43.37 14.12
C PHE A 18 35.00 -42.56 13.02
N THR A 19 34.23 -42.00 12.07
CA THR A 19 34.70 -40.94 11.18
C THR A 19 34.54 -39.58 11.86
N GLY A 20 35.65 -38.86 12.01
CA GLY A 20 35.73 -37.69 12.89
C GLY A 20 34.98 -36.45 12.40
N CYS A 21 34.68 -35.55 13.34
CA CYS A 21 34.16 -34.22 13.05
C CYS A 21 35.12 -33.43 12.14
N SER A 22 34.79 -33.30 10.85
CA SER A 22 35.25 -32.14 10.11
C SER A 22 34.52 -30.91 10.67
N LYS A 23 35.26 -30.10 11.42
CA LYS A 23 34.79 -28.84 11.98
C LYS A 23 34.58 -27.86 10.81
N LYS A 24 33.44 -27.97 10.12
CA LYS A 24 33.03 -26.95 9.14
C LYS A 24 32.97 -25.62 9.86
N ASP A 25 33.79 -24.68 9.43
CA ASP A 25 33.92 -23.40 10.10
C ASP A 25 32.56 -22.70 10.17
N ALA A 26 32.16 -22.32 11.38
CA ALA A 26 31.06 -21.42 11.57
C ALA A 26 31.46 -20.09 10.90
N ALA A 27 30.86 -19.81 9.74
CA ALA A 27 31.21 -18.66 8.92
C ALA A 27 31.11 -17.39 9.78
N ARG A 28 32.27 -16.80 10.06
CA ARG A 28 32.41 -15.59 10.87
C ARG A 28 31.78 -14.44 10.09
N SER A 29 30.49 -14.21 10.29
CA SER A 29 29.72 -13.16 9.59
C SER A 29 30.52 -11.86 9.62
N ASN A 30 30.93 -11.38 8.45
CA ASN A 30 31.87 -10.27 8.42
C ASN A 30 31.20 -9.05 9.05
N PHE A 31 31.98 -8.28 9.80
CA PHE A 31 31.46 -7.05 10.41
C PHE A 31 30.98 -6.06 9.33
N SER A 32 31.51 -6.16 8.11
CA SER A 32 31.02 -5.46 6.91
C SER A 32 29.60 -5.85 6.48
N ASP A 33 29.16 -7.10 6.71
CA ASP A 33 27.82 -7.57 6.35
C ASP A 33 26.79 -7.12 7.39
N LEU A 34 27.17 -7.12 8.67
CA LEU A 34 26.35 -6.51 9.73
C LEU A 34 26.25 -4.98 9.56
N LEU A 35 27.35 -4.33 9.18
CA LEU A 35 27.34 -2.90 8.81
C LEU A 35 26.53 -2.62 7.54
N SER A 36 26.58 -3.49 6.52
CA SER A 36 25.81 -3.29 5.29
C SER A 36 24.31 -3.47 5.53
N VAL A 37 23.90 -4.47 6.33
CA VAL A 37 22.50 -4.65 6.74
C VAL A 37 22.00 -3.50 7.62
N ALA A 38 22.81 -3.01 8.57
CA ALA A 38 22.45 -1.85 9.39
C ALA A 38 22.29 -0.58 8.53
N ASN A 39 23.27 -0.28 7.67
CA ASN A 39 23.25 0.89 6.78
C ASN A 39 22.13 0.78 5.73
N LEU A 40 21.78 -0.44 5.28
CA LEU A 40 20.58 -0.70 4.49
C LEU A 40 19.31 -0.36 5.28
N SER A 41 19.20 -0.74 6.55
CA SER A 41 18.01 -0.42 7.36
C SER A 41 17.79 1.09 7.55
N ASP A 42 18.86 1.87 7.77
CA ASP A 42 18.79 3.35 7.81
C ASP A 42 18.48 4.00 6.46
N SER A 43 18.79 3.29 5.36
CA SER A 43 18.50 3.71 3.98
C SER A 43 17.07 3.40 3.52
N LEU A 44 16.29 2.65 4.30
CA LEU A 44 14.95 2.18 3.97
C LEU A 44 13.87 2.93 4.75
N MET A 45 12.62 2.86 4.27
CA MET A 45 11.45 3.45 4.89
C MET A 45 10.22 2.58 4.63
N VAL A 46 9.43 2.29 5.66
CA VAL A 46 8.16 1.57 5.50
C VAL A 46 7.11 2.52 4.93
N THR A 47 6.45 2.08 3.87
CA THR A 47 5.40 2.83 3.16
C THR A 47 4.14 1.97 3.02
N PRO A 48 3.00 2.53 2.56
CA PRO A 48 1.78 1.77 2.32
C PRO A 48 1.96 0.52 1.47
N PHE A 49 2.84 0.58 0.46
CA PHE A 49 3.12 -0.52 -0.48
C PHE A 49 4.37 -1.34 -0.08
N GLY A 50 4.70 -1.38 1.21
CA GLY A 50 5.89 -2.07 1.73
C GLY A 50 7.11 -1.14 1.85
N VAL A 51 8.29 -1.74 1.90
CA VAL A 51 9.53 -1.01 2.21
C VAL A 51 10.18 -0.46 0.95
N LEU A 52 10.47 0.85 0.93
CA LEU A 52 11.14 1.54 -0.17
C LEU A 52 12.45 2.20 0.30
N PRO A 53 13.44 2.40 -0.58
CA PRO A 53 14.57 3.26 -0.29
C PRO A 53 14.11 4.68 0.07
N LYS A 54 14.67 5.23 1.14
CA LYS A 54 14.46 6.60 1.65
C LYS A 54 14.78 7.67 0.60
N SER A 55 15.65 7.36 -0.38
CA SER A 55 15.93 8.17 -1.57
C SER A 55 14.79 8.21 -2.59
N LYS A 56 13.82 7.30 -2.50
CA LYS A 56 12.59 7.25 -3.32
C LYS A 56 11.34 7.75 -2.57
N VAL A 57 11.42 7.95 -1.26
CA VAL A 57 10.32 8.53 -0.47
C VAL A 57 10.58 10.02 -0.25
N HIS A 58 9.55 10.84 -0.42
CA HIS A 58 9.68 12.30 -0.36
C HIS A 58 8.58 12.89 0.52
N LYS A 59 9.00 13.55 1.60
CA LYS A 59 8.12 14.42 2.39
C LYS A 59 7.82 15.68 1.57
N ILE A 60 6.56 16.10 1.56
CA ILE A 60 6.14 17.41 1.08
C ILE A 60 5.78 18.22 2.32
N ASP A 61 6.46 19.34 2.55
CA ASP A 61 6.26 20.17 3.73
C ASP A 61 5.06 21.13 3.58
N GLN A 62 4.51 21.58 4.70
CA GLN A 62 3.38 22.50 4.73
C GLN A 62 3.73 23.80 3.99
N GLY A 63 2.83 24.27 3.12
CA GLY A 63 3.06 25.41 2.24
C GLY A 63 3.62 25.04 0.87
N TYR A 64 3.96 23.77 0.62
CA TYR A 64 4.24 23.25 -0.73
C TYR A 64 3.06 22.47 -1.30
N SER A 65 3.07 22.28 -2.62
CA SER A 65 2.11 21.46 -3.36
C SER A 65 2.82 20.65 -4.42
N LEU A 66 2.26 19.48 -4.77
CA LEU A 66 2.66 18.76 -5.98
C LEU A 66 1.97 19.37 -7.20
N SER A 67 2.73 19.55 -8.26
CA SER A 67 2.29 20.02 -9.59
C SER A 67 2.71 18.98 -10.62
N TYR A 68 1.86 18.72 -11.61
CA TYR A 68 2.21 17.91 -12.77
C TYR A 68 2.06 18.74 -14.04
N SER A 69 3.20 19.00 -14.69
CA SER A 69 3.32 19.91 -15.84
C SER A 69 4.47 19.46 -16.73
N ASP A 70 4.32 19.57 -18.05
CA ASP A 70 5.32 19.15 -19.05
C ASP A 70 5.81 17.70 -18.90
N ASN A 71 4.90 16.82 -18.46
CA ASN A 71 5.12 15.43 -18.04
C ASN A 71 6.05 15.25 -16.82
N ARG A 72 6.35 16.30 -16.06
CA ARG A 72 7.21 16.27 -14.87
C ARG A 72 6.38 16.42 -13.60
N LEU A 73 6.74 15.66 -12.56
CA LEU A 73 6.21 15.87 -11.22
C LEU A 73 7.14 16.86 -10.49
N GLN A 74 6.56 17.89 -9.90
CA GLN A 74 7.28 19.01 -9.31
C GLN A 74 6.69 19.39 -7.95
N MET A 75 7.55 19.71 -6.98
CA MET A 75 7.16 20.40 -5.75
C MET A 75 7.28 21.89 -6.00
N VAL A 76 6.17 22.62 -5.82
CA VAL A 76 6.12 24.09 -5.97
C VAL A 76 5.57 24.72 -4.69
N ASP A 77 6.06 25.90 -4.35
CA ASP A 77 5.49 26.71 -3.27
C ASP A 77 4.01 27.01 -3.58
N ALA A 78 3.13 26.75 -2.63
CA ALA A 78 1.68 26.76 -2.86
C ALA A 78 1.11 28.16 -3.12
N LYS A 79 1.79 29.23 -2.66
CA LYS A 79 1.33 30.63 -2.79
C LYS A 79 1.85 31.29 -4.05
N THR A 80 3.15 31.13 -4.32
CA THR A 80 3.89 31.79 -5.41
C THR A 80 3.99 30.93 -6.67
N ARG A 81 3.65 29.63 -6.58
CA ARG A 81 3.84 28.60 -7.63
C ARG A 81 5.30 28.43 -8.08
N LYS A 82 6.27 29.01 -7.34
CA LYS A 82 7.70 28.88 -7.65
C LYS A 82 8.16 27.43 -7.47
N LEU A 83 8.91 26.92 -8.45
CA LEU A 83 9.53 25.60 -8.39
C LEU A 83 10.50 25.51 -7.20
N SER A 84 10.35 24.47 -6.39
CA SER A 84 11.19 24.14 -5.23
C SER A 84 12.00 22.86 -5.47
N LYS A 85 11.38 21.83 -6.04
CA LYS A 85 12.05 20.58 -6.42
C LYS A 85 11.39 19.98 -7.66
N ASP A 86 12.18 19.38 -8.54
CA ASP A 86 11.70 18.58 -9.66
C ASP A 86 12.00 17.09 -9.37
N PHE A 87 11.01 16.22 -9.57
CA PHE A 87 11.11 14.77 -9.31
C PHE A 87 11.32 13.96 -10.60
N GLY A 88 11.55 14.63 -11.72
CA GLY A 88 11.73 14.01 -13.03
C GLY A 88 10.42 13.82 -13.81
N VAL A 89 10.59 13.38 -15.06
CA VAL A 89 9.49 12.96 -15.94
C VAL A 89 8.80 11.76 -15.30
N GLN A 90 7.47 11.82 -15.19
CA GLN A 90 6.64 10.65 -14.91
C GLN A 90 6.00 10.20 -16.21
N THR A 91 5.82 8.89 -16.40
CA THR A 91 4.95 8.39 -17.47
C THR A 91 3.50 8.76 -17.11
N PRO A 92 2.81 9.62 -17.87
CA PRO A 92 1.41 9.91 -17.56
C PRO A 92 0.57 8.66 -17.75
N VAL A 93 -0.31 8.38 -16.79
CA VAL A 93 -1.56 7.67 -17.11
C VAL A 93 -2.27 8.55 -18.13
N LYS A 94 -2.48 8.03 -19.35
CA LYS A 94 -3.09 8.80 -20.45
C LYS A 94 -4.57 9.02 -20.17
N VAL A 95 -4.88 10.05 -19.37
CA VAL A 95 -6.23 10.57 -19.22
C VAL A 95 -6.66 11.13 -20.57
N ASP A 96 -7.62 10.46 -21.19
CA ASP A 96 -8.28 10.85 -22.44
C ASP A 96 -8.80 12.28 -22.32
N ALA A 97 -8.55 13.14 -23.33
CA ALA A 97 -8.90 14.57 -23.24
C ALA A 97 -10.42 14.84 -23.15
N SER A 98 -11.26 13.85 -23.50
CA SER A 98 -12.70 13.90 -23.23
C SER A 98 -13.04 13.84 -21.73
N ILE A 99 -12.15 13.26 -20.91
CA ILE A 99 -12.33 13.04 -19.48
C ILE A 99 -11.90 14.29 -18.68
N SER A 100 -10.83 14.98 -19.07
CA SER A 100 -10.48 16.28 -18.47
C SER A 100 -11.57 17.32 -18.73
N ALA A 101 -12.24 17.27 -19.88
CA ALA A 101 -13.43 18.08 -20.16
C ALA A 101 -14.67 17.67 -19.33
N ALA A 102 -14.78 16.40 -18.91
CA ALA A 102 -15.91 15.91 -18.13
C ALA A 102 -15.96 16.49 -16.70
N PHE A 103 -14.80 16.74 -16.06
CA PHE A 103 -14.72 17.44 -14.77
C PHE A 103 -15.46 18.78 -14.76
N SER A 104 -15.42 19.52 -15.86
CA SER A 104 -16.06 20.84 -15.98
C SER A 104 -17.55 20.77 -16.34
N LYS A 105 -18.06 19.59 -16.71
CA LYS A 105 -19.41 19.44 -17.29
C LYS A 105 -20.43 19.00 -16.23
N LYS A 106 -21.00 19.98 -15.51
CA LYS A 106 -22.24 19.77 -14.74
C LYS A 106 -23.34 19.17 -15.65
N THR A 107 -23.62 17.88 -15.51
CA THR A 107 -24.74 17.20 -16.17
C THR A 107 -26.06 17.56 -15.48
N GLY A 108 -26.61 18.70 -15.87
CA GLY A 108 -27.86 19.25 -15.31
C GLY A 108 -29.12 18.57 -15.85
N SER A 109 -29.47 17.41 -15.31
CA SER A 109 -30.86 16.89 -15.28
C SER A 109 -30.95 15.70 -14.32
N ALA A 110 -31.51 15.92 -13.12
CA ALA A 110 -31.83 14.82 -12.23
C ALA A 110 -33.16 14.17 -12.69
N GLU A 111 -33.08 13.01 -13.34
CA GLU A 111 -34.27 12.17 -13.54
C GLU A 111 -34.73 11.62 -12.18
N ASN A 112 -36.03 11.75 -11.87
CA ASN A 112 -36.62 11.27 -10.62
C ASN A 112 -36.79 9.73 -10.61
N VAL A 113 -35.67 9.00 -10.71
CA VAL A 113 -35.62 7.55 -10.55
C VAL A 113 -35.71 7.20 -9.07
N GLN A 114 -36.94 7.26 -8.53
CA GLN A 114 -37.23 6.98 -7.11
C GLN A 114 -37.17 5.47 -6.82
N ARG A 115 -35.98 4.89 -6.99
CA ARG A 115 -35.65 3.50 -6.69
C ARG A 115 -35.60 3.31 -5.17
N ALA A 116 -36.00 2.12 -4.69
CA ALA A 116 -35.90 1.80 -3.26
C ALA A 116 -34.44 1.83 -2.80
N VAL A 117 -34.06 2.89 -2.06
CA VAL A 117 -32.69 3.08 -1.57
C VAL A 117 -32.45 2.14 -0.40
N THR A 118 -31.94 0.95 -0.71
CA THR A 118 -31.25 0.12 0.28
C THR A 118 -29.98 0.85 0.68
N SER A 119 -29.86 1.18 1.98
CA SER A 119 -28.64 1.82 2.48
C SER A 119 -27.46 0.85 2.26
N PRO A 120 -26.42 1.24 1.52
CA PRO A 120 -25.26 0.39 1.29
C PRO A 120 -24.53 0.14 2.62
N GLY A 121 -24.01 -1.08 2.79
CA GLY A 121 -23.32 -1.50 4.01
C GLY A 121 -21.88 -0.97 4.09
N LEU A 122 -21.70 0.36 4.10
CA LEU A 122 -20.41 1.04 3.95
C LEU A 122 -19.51 1.04 5.21
N GLY A 123 -19.72 0.12 6.15
CA GLY A 123 -18.95 0.04 7.39
C GLY A 123 -19.31 1.15 8.39
N SER A 124 -18.30 1.87 8.91
CA SER A 124 -18.46 2.85 9.99
C SER A 124 -17.62 4.11 9.77
N GLY A 125 -18.09 5.24 10.29
CA GLY A 125 -17.44 6.55 10.17
C GLY A 125 -18.41 7.64 9.72
N TRP A 126 -17.88 8.81 9.37
CA TRP A 126 -18.65 9.91 8.77
C TRP A 126 -18.69 9.75 7.25
N ILE A 127 -19.72 9.03 6.77
CA ILE A 127 -19.83 8.62 5.37
C ILE A 127 -21.00 9.36 4.70
N THR A 128 -20.72 9.96 3.54
CA THR A 128 -21.73 10.41 2.58
C THR A 128 -21.54 9.61 1.29
N TYR A 129 -22.62 9.36 0.54
CA TYR A 129 -22.55 8.60 -0.71
C TYR A 129 -23.61 9.06 -1.71
N ALA A 130 -23.34 8.76 -2.98
CA ALA A 130 -24.33 8.79 -4.05
C ALA A 130 -24.21 7.49 -4.86
N GLN A 131 -25.29 7.07 -5.52
CA GLN A 131 -25.31 5.89 -6.38
C GLN A 131 -25.60 6.30 -7.82
N ASN A 132 -24.83 5.77 -8.78
CA ASN A 132 -25.06 5.96 -10.20
C ASN A 132 -25.25 4.59 -10.87
N ALA A 133 -26.48 4.28 -11.29
CA ALA A 133 -26.83 3.01 -11.93
C ALA A 133 -26.47 3.02 -13.43
N THR A 134 -25.20 3.26 -13.76
CA THR A 134 -24.69 3.29 -15.13
C THR A 134 -24.41 1.88 -15.68
N THR A 135 -24.79 1.64 -16.93
CA THR A 135 -24.35 0.47 -17.72
C THR A 135 -23.08 0.75 -18.54
N VAL A 136 -22.66 2.01 -18.63
CA VAL A 136 -21.41 2.43 -19.28
C VAL A 136 -20.25 2.33 -18.29
N PRO A 137 -19.13 1.66 -18.63
CA PRO A 137 -17.98 1.53 -17.74
C PRO A 137 -17.37 2.88 -17.33
N VAL A 138 -17.01 3.00 -16.04
CA VAL A 138 -16.30 4.16 -15.50
C VAL A 138 -14.86 4.17 -16.02
N ARG A 139 -14.57 4.96 -17.05
CA ARG A 139 -13.23 5.07 -17.66
C ARG A 139 -12.22 5.87 -16.82
N PHE A 140 -12.68 6.60 -15.80
CA PHE A 140 -11.84 7.42 -14.93
C PHE A 140 -12.57 7.78 -13.63
N PHE A 141 -11.81 7.92 -12.55
CA PHE A 141 -12.25 8.43 -11.25
C PHE A 141 -11.13 9.29 -10.64
N GLY A 142 -11.49 10.38 -9.97
CA GLY A 142 -10.52 11.30 -9.38
C GLY A 142 -11.19 12.46 -8.65
N THR A 143 -10.47 13.06 -7.72
CA THR A 143 -10.93 14.14 -6.84
C THR A 143 -9.79 15.14 -6.57
N ASN A 144 -10.12 16.30 -6.02
CA ASN A 144 -9.15 17.31 -5.58
C ASN A 144 -9.23 17.48 -4.06
N PHE A 145 -8.30 16.85 -3.33
CA PHE A 145 -8.17 17.05 -1.89
C PHE A 145 -7.30 18.26 -1.55
N ILE A 146 -7.79 19.11 -0.66
CA ILE A 146 -6.93 19.99 0.15
C ILE A 146 -6.47 19.14 1.35
N VAL A 147 -5.18 18.81 1.41
CA VAL A 147 -4.61 18.09 2.57
C VAL A 147 -4.77 18.98 3.82
N PRO A 148 -5.41 18.50 4.90
CA PRO A 148 -5.57 19.30 6.11
C PRO A 148 -4.21 19.67 6.73
N ASN A 149 -4.17 20.76 7.50
CA ASN A 149 -3.05 20.98 8.41
C ASN A 149 -2.92 19.79 9.38
N ASN A 150 -1.72 19.50 9.88
CA ASN A 150 -1.56 18.56 10.99
C ASN A 150 -2.38 19.06 12.20
N PRO A 151 -3.07 18.18 12.95
CA PRO A 151 -3.68 18.51 14.23
C PRO A 151 -2.69 19.19 15.19
N THR A 152 -3.19 20.12 16.00
CA THR A 152 -2.37 20.92 16.94
C THR A 152 -1.79 20.11 18.10
N THR A 153 -2.37 18.96 18.41
CA THR A 153 -1.82 17.97 19.35
C THR A 153 -1.78 16.57 18.74
N TYR A 154 -0.86 15.74 19.20
CA TYR A 154 -0.70 14.36 18.77
C TYR A 154 -0.80 13.41 19.97
N HIS A 155 -1.90 12.67 20.03
CA HIS A 155 -2.25 11.68 21.06
C HIS A 155 -2.34 10.27 20.46
N ASN A 156 -1.56 9.99 19.40
CA ASN A 156 -1.65 8.79 18.56
C ASN A 156 -3.01 8.61 17.86
N GLN A 157 -3.75 9.69 17.59
CA GLN A 157 -4.97 9.60 16.78
C GLN A 157 -4.64 9.14 15.35
N LEU A 158 -5.48 8.25 14.83
CA LEU A 158 -5.45 7.72 13.48
C LEU A 158 -6.67 8.24 12.73
N LEU A 159 -6.46 8.90 11.59
CA LEU A 159 -7.48 9.55 10.77
C LEU A 159 -7.36 9.08 9.33
N TYR A 160 -8.49 8.75 8.70
CA TYR A 160 -8.58 8.39 7.29
C TYR A 160 -9.58 9.31 6.59
N LEU A 161 -9.16 9.95 5.49
CA LEU A 161 -10.00 10.72 4.59
C LEU A 161 -9.80 10.16 3.17
N PHE A 162 -10.87 9.76 2.49
CA PHE A 162 -10.79 9.18 1.15
C PHE A 162 -12.08 9.42 0.37
N GLU A 163 -11.97 9.48 -0.95
CA GLU A 163 -13.10 9.28 -1.85
C GLU A 163 -13.11 7.81 -2.29
N GLY A 164 -14.28 7.18 -2.35
CA GLY A 164 -14.42 5.78 -2.74
C GLY A 164 -15.22 5.62 -4.02
N LEU A 165 -14.71 4.85 -4.98
CA LEU A 165 -15.52 4.27 -6.06
C LEU A 165 -15.72 2.79 -5.77
N GLN A 166 -16.97 2.37 -5.62
CA GLN A 166 -17.35 0.99 -5.28
C GLN A 166 -18.20 0.36 -6.38
N ASP A 167 -18.00 -0.93 -6.67
CA ASP A 167 -18.68 -1.66 -7.76
C ASP A 167 -20.12 -2.12 -7.44
N GLY A 168 -20.59 -1.88 -6.22
CA GLY A 168 -21.90 -2.32 -5.73
C GLY A 168 -22.16 -1.88 -4.28
N ILE A 169 -23.10 -2.52 -3.61
CA ILE A 169 -23.62 -2.11 -2.29
C ILE A 169 -23.43 -3.15 -1.17
N THR A 170 -22.77 -4.27 -1.46
CA THR A 170 -22.55 -5.38 -0.51
C THR A 170 -21.17 -5.30 0.16
N ALA A 171 -20.97 -6.01 1.27
CA ALA A 171 -19.66 -6.10 1.92
C ALA A 171 -18.58 -6.78 1.05
N THR A 172 -19.01 -7.54 0.03
CA THR A 172 -18.16 -8.22 -0.98
C THR A 172 -17.87 -7.37 -2.22
N SER A 173 -18.27 -6.09 -2.21
CA SER A 173 -17.95 -5.17 -3.30
C SER A 173 -16.49 -4.72 -3.27
N HIS A 174 -15.92 -4.51 -4.45
CA HIS A 174 -14.59 -3.93 -4.58
C HIS A 174 -14.66 -2.42 -4.47
N ILE A 175 -13.70 -1.82 -3.75
CA ILE A 175 -13.56 -0.36 -3.60
C ILE A 175 -12.17 0.11 -4.04
N PHE A 176 -12.16 1.11 -4.92
CA PHE A 176 -10.96 1.90 -5.25
C PHE A 176 -10.97 3.19 -4.43
N GLN A 177 -9.92 3.42 -3.64
CA GLN A 177 -9.86 4.49 -2.66
C GLN A 177 -8.48 5.17 -2.60
N PRO A 178 -8.35 6.43 -3.07
CA PRO A 178 -7.23 7.31 -2.75
C PRO A 178 -7.37 7.80 -1.30
N VAL A 179 -6.58 7.22 -0.39
CA VAL A 179 -6.65 7.43 1.05
C VAL A 179 -5.56 8.39 1.52
N LEU A 180 -5.98 9.47 2.17
CA LEU A 180 -5.15 10.28 3.07
C LEU A 180 -5.23 9.71 4.49
N GLN A 181 -4.09 9.24 5.02
CA GLN A 181 -3.96 8.80 6.42
C GLN A 181 -3.09 9.79 7.20
N PHE A 182 -3.57 10.23 8.37
CA PHE A 182 -2.76 10.85 9.43
C PHE A 182 -2.68 9.92 10.63
N GLY A 183 -1.55 9.90 11.32
CA GLY A 183 -1.29 8.97 12.43
C GLY A 183 -0.57 7.71 11.98
N SER A 184 -0.07 6.94 12.95
CA SER A 184 0.46 5.60 12.71
C SER A 184 -0.67 4.58 12.80
N ASN A 185 -0.73 3.66 11.83
CA ASN A 185 -1.63 2.50 11.87
C ASN A 185 -0.95 1.24 12.45
N GLY A 186 0.20 1.40 13.11
CA GLY A 186 1.02 0.30 13.62
C GLY A 186 2.00 -0.29 12.58
N ARG A 187 1.78 -0.06 11.28
CA ARG A 187 2.67 -0.52 10.18
C ARG A 187 3.39 0.63 9.48
N PHE A 188 2.72 1.76 9.27
CA PHE A 188 3.29 2.98 8.68
C PHE A 188 2.55 4.24 9.14
N GLY A 189 3.13 5.41 8.83
CA GLY A 189 2.58 6.73 9.18
C GLY A 189 3.22 7.33 10.44
N GLY A 190 2.53 8.31 11.04
CA GLY A 190 2.99 9.05 12.23
C GLY A 190 2.34 10.42 12.33
N ASN A 191 3.02 11.39 12.95
CA ASN A 191 2.56 12.79 13.07
C ASN A 191 2.73 13.57 11.75
N TYR A 192 2.15 13.06 10.67
CA TYR A 192 2.16 13.60 9.32
C TYR A 192 1.10 12.91 8.45
N TRP A 193 0.63 13.60 7.41
CA TRP A 193 -0.23 12.99 6.39
C TRP A 193 0.58 12.11 5.43
N THR A 194 -0.01 10.99 5.03
CA THR A 194 0.45 10.07 3.99
C THR A 194 -0.67 9.83 2.98
N ILE A 195 -0.34 9.47 1.75
CA ILE A 195 -1.33 9.16 0.70
C ILE A 195 -1.02 7.82 0.03
N ALA A 196 -2.06 7.02 -0.23
CA ALA A 196 -1.98 5.80 -1.03
C ALA A 196 -3.31 5.48 -1.71
N SER A 197 -3.27 5.00 -2.95
CA SER A 197 -4.45 4.53 -3.69
C SER A 197 -4.56 3.02 -3.61
N TRP A 198 -5.61 2.52 -2.95
CA TRP A 198 -5.86 1.09 -2.78
C TRP A 198 -6.96 0.60 -3.70
N TYR A 199 -6.90 -0.69 -4.04
CA TYR A 199 -8.01 -1.49 -4.53
C TYR A 199 -8.22 -2.63 -3.53
N ALA A 200 -9.38 -2.68 -2.87
CA ALA A 200 -9.70 -3.69 -1.86
C ALA A 200 -10.94 -4.48 -2.29
N SER A 201 -10.96 -5.79 -2.03
CA SER A 201 -11.99 -6.73 -2.53
C SER A 201 -13.14 -7.04 -1.56
N CYS A 202 -13.10 -6.46 -0.35
CA CYS A 202 -14.22 -6.44 0.58
C CYS A 202 -13.99 -5.38 1.65
N GLN A 203 -15.06 -4.93 2.32
CA GLN A 203 -14.97 -4.09 3.50
C GLN A 203 -14.89 -4.95 4.77
N GLY A 204 -13.86 -4.74 5.60
CA GLY A 204 -13.71 -5.43 6.89
C GLY A 204 -13.12 -6.85 6.82
N CYS A 205 -12.63 -7.29 5.66
CA CYS A 205 -11.75 -8.45 5.56
C CYS A 205 -10.33 -8.12 6.07
N ASP A 206 -9.64 -9.11 6.64
CA ASP A 206 -8.19 -9.07 6.80
C ASP A 206 -7.49 -9.07 5.42
N ALA A 207 -6.26 -8.52 5.37
CA ALA A 207 -5.51 -8.21 4.14
C ALA A 207 -4.14 -8.90 4.08
#